data_AF-B4MZ64-F1
#
_entry.id   AF-B4MZ64-F1
#
_cell.length_a   1.000
_cell.length_b   1.000
_cell.length_c   1.000
_cell.angle_alpha   90.00
_cell.angle_beta   90.00
_cell.angle_gamma   90.00
#
_symmetry.space_group_name_H-M   'P 1'
#
loop_
_entity.id
_entity.type
_entity.pdbx_description
1 polymer ?
#
loop_
_entity_poly.entity_id
_entity_poly.type
_entity_poly.pdbx_seq_one_letter_code
_entity_poly.pdbx_strand_id
1 'polypeptide(L)'
;MPKSSETIRILRLHEPARVGSRAFLNFLREFRSKNTQLDLNTSIRRGTNVWQTMNDTERSKFDYTMPSKCREATAPQDNADMCCNKKMKRKSACAMKRPSCPKKRKPRGCPRKPACPMRKKKKRACAKKRKPACPKKRKPACRKKRKTCRPKRRNPCAKKRVKCSKPGPVMNNGYLNFVRSFRKKHCDLKPQELIKMAARAWCSLPEDKKDRYRRMACKVSKSCRHKHRRVCTGK
;
A
#
# COMPACT_ATOMS: atom_id res chain seq x y z
N MET A 1 -47.57 -14.77 19.53
CA MET A 1 -46.14 -14.97 19.87
C MET A 1 -45.36 -15.28 18.58
N PRO A 2 -44.78 -14.27 17.91
CA PRO A 2 -44.01 -14.48 16.68
C PRO A 2 -42.68 -15.19 16.99
N LYS A 3 -42.28 -16.08 16.07
CA LYS A 3 -41.18 -17.05 16.25
C LYS A 3 -39.81 -16.36 16.12
N SER A 4 -38.90 -16.66 17.04
CA SER A 4 -37.56 -16.03 17.21
C SER A 4 -36.57 -16.21 16.05
N SER A 5 -36.95 -16.90 14.98
CA SER A 5 -36.08 -17.14 13.82
C SER A 5 -36.18 -16.07 12.73
N GLU A 6 -37.19 -15.20 12.76
CA GLU A 6 -37.38 -14.15 11.73
C GLU A 6 -36.62 -12.84 12.02
N THR A 7 -36.17 -12.62 13.25
CA THR A 7 -35.50 -11.37 13.65
C THR A 7 -34.07 -11.24 13.10
N ILE A 8 -33.45 -12.35 12.64
CA ILE A 8 -32.04 -12.35 12.19
C ILE A 8 -31.90 -12.03 10.68
N ARG A 9 -32.98 -12.10 9.89
CA ARG A 9 -32.93 -11.76 8.45
C ARG A 9 -33.09 -10.26 8.15
N ILE A 10 -33.56 -9.46 9.10
CA ILE A 10 -33.76 -8.01 8.90
C ILE A 10 -32.43 -7.21 9.01
N LEU A 11 -31.38 -7.78 9.63
CA LEU A 11 -30.10 -7.07 9.82
C LEU A 11 -29.09 -7.21 8.67
N ARG A 12 -29.47 -7.78 7.52
CA ARG A 12 -28.51 -8.06 6.42
C ARG A 12 -28.83 -7.42 5.06
N LEU A 13 -29.89 -6.62 4.95
CA LEU A 13 -30.28 -5.95 3.70
C LEU A 13 -30.07 -4.43 3.69
N HIS A 14 -29.58 -3.83 4.76
CA HIS A 14 -29.10 -2.45 4.72
C HIS A 14 -27.59 -2.46 4.54
N GLU A 15 -27.11 -2.74 3.32
CA GLU A 15 -25.83 -2.18 2.92
C GLU A 15 -25.92 -0.68 3.21
N PRO A 16 -25.03 -0.09 4.02
CA PRO A 16 -25.01 1.33 4.24
C PRO A 16 -24.50 1.98 2.96
N ALA A 17 -25.38 2.07 1.97
CA ALA A 17 -25.17 2.86 0.78
C ALA A 17 -24.85 4.28 1.26
N ARG A 18 -23.55 4.59 1.17
CA ARG A 18 -22.98 5.94 1.20
C ARG A 18 -23.00 6.65 2.56
N VAL A 19 -22.30 6.10 3.55
CA VAL A 19 -21.71 6.91 4.65
C VAL A 19 -20.64 7.90 4.12
N GLY A 20 -20.39 7.94 2.81
CA GLY A 20 -19.53 8.90 2.13
C GLY A 20 -20.25 9.91 1.22
N SER A 21 -21.58 10.07 1.33
CA SER A 21 -22.26 11.11 0.53
C SER A 21 -21.83 12.50 0.99
N ARG A 22 -21.55 13.40 0.04
CA ARG A 22 -21.16 14.79 0.33
C ARG A 22 -22.26 15.52 1.12
N ALA A 23 -23.52 15.16 0.86
CA ALA A 23 -24.69 15.63 1.59
C ALA A 23 -24.64 15.31 3.09
N PHE A 24 -24.23 14.10 3.48
CA PHE A 24 -24.09 13.73 4.88
C PHE A 24 -23.05 14.59 5.61
N LEU A 25 -21.92 14.88 4.96
CA LEU A 25 -20.88 15.73 5.53
C LEU A 25 -21.34 17.20 5.69
N ASN A 26 -22.14 17.70 4.76
CA ASN A 26 -22.77 19.03 4.86
C ASN A 26 -23.75 19.07 6.03
N PHE A 27 -24.60 18.05 6.15
CA PHE A 27 -25.50 17.89 7.28
C PHE A 27 -24.77 17.83 8.62
N LEU A 28 -23.73 17.00 8.76
CA LEU A 28 -22.96 16.92 10.01
C LEU A 28 -22.32 18.26 10.40
N ARG A 29 -21.94 19.07 9.41
CA ARG A 29 -21.40 20.42 9.65
C ARG A 29 -22.46 21.35 10.25
N GLU A 30 -23.66 21.38 9.69
CA GLU A 30 -24.76 22.21 10.18
C GLU A 30 -25.33 21.69 11.51
N PHE A 31 -25.44 20.36 11.65
CA PHE A 31 -25.85 19.73 12.89
C PHE A 31 -24.92 20.12 14.04
N ARG A 32 -23.61 20.14 13.78
CA ARG A 32 -22.61 20.55 14.79
C ARG A 32 -22.65 22.05 15.07
N SER A 33 -22.91 22.91 14.08
CA SER A 33 -23.03 24.35 14.34
C SER A 33 -24.25 24.67 15.21
N LYS A 34 -25.33 23.88 15.11
CA LYS A 34 -26.51 23.99 15.97
C LYS A 34 -26.33 23.35 17.35
N ASN A 35 -25.42 22.38 17.49
CA ASN A 35 -25.22 21.61 18.73
C ASN A 35 -23.77 21.78 19.26
N THR A 36 -23.38 23.02 19.57
CA THR A 36 -22.01 23.34 20.02
C THR A 36 -21.65 22.75 21.39
N GLN A 37 -22.65 22.41 22.20
CA GLN A 37 -22.45 21.81 23.54
C GLN A 37 -22.05 20.33 23.52
N LEU A 38 -22.17 19.64 22.39
CA LEU A 38 -21.85 18.22 22.30
C LEU A 38 -20.38 18.01 21.89
N ASP A 39 -19.73 16.99 22.46
CA ASP A 39 -18.43 16.55 21.99
C ASP A 39 -18.53 15.98 20.56
N LEU A 40 -17.41 16.00 19.83
CA LEU A 40 -17.34 15.58 18.44
C LEU A 40 -17.88 14.16 18.20
N ASN A 41 -17.56 13.20 19.07
CA ASN A 41 -18.00 11.82 18.89
C ASN A 41 -19.50 11.67 19.15
N THR A 42 -20.01 12.37 20.16
CA THR A 42 -21.45 12.42 20.46
C THR A 42 -22.23 13.11 19.34
N SER A 43 -21.71 14.21 18.78
CA SER A 43 -22.30 14.86 17.61
C SER A 43 -22.36 13.93 16.40
N ILE A 44 -21.29 13.17 16.12
CA ILE A 44 -21.27 12.22 15.00
C ILE A 44 -22.31 11.11 15.22
N ARG A 45 -22.38 10.53 16.42
CA ARG A 45 -23.33 9.46 16.73
C ARG A 45 -24.78 9.94 16.62
N ARG A 46 -25.11 11.04 17.30
CA ARG A 46 -26.47 11.61 17.26
C ARG A 46 -26.85 12.08 15.86
N GLY A 47 -25.95 12.78 15.16
CA GLY A 47 -26.16 13.21 13.79
C GLY A 47 -26.38 12.04 12.83
N THR A 48 -25.63 10.94 12.97
CA THR A 48 -25.86 9.74 12.14
C THR A 48 -27.24 9.15 12.36
N ASN A 49 -27.73 9.08 13.60
CA ASN A 49 -29.06 8.58 13.90
C ASN A 49 -30.15 9.48 13.29
N VAL A 50 -30.02 10.81 13.44
CA VAL A 50 -30.95 11.77 12.84
C VAL A 50 -30.94 11.66 11.32
N TRP A 51 -29.77 11.53 10.69
CA TRP A 51 -29.65 11.37 9.25
C TRP A 51 -30.36 10.11 8.74
N GLN A 52 -30.29 9.01 9.50
CA GLN A 52 -30.97 7.76 9.15
C GLN A 52 -32.49 7.89 9.20
N THR A 53 -33.03 8.71 10.11
CA THR A 53 -34.49 8.94 10.22
C THR A 53 -35.04 9.96 9.21
N MET A 54 -34.18 10.74 8.56
CA MET A 54 -34.61 11.73 7.57
C MET A 54 -35.03 11.12 6.23
N ASN A 55 -36.04 11.70 5.60
CA ASN A 55 -36.52 11.32 4.27
C ASN A 55 -35.59 11.87 3.17
N ASP A 56 -35.63 11.29 1.97
CA ASP A 56 -34.75 11.70 0.87
C ASP A 56 -34.99 13.16 0.42
N THR A 57 -36.22 13.66 0.50
CA THR A 57 -36.53 15.08 0.24
C THR A 57 -35.83 16.01 1.22
N GLU A 58 -35.70 15.61 2.49
CA GLU A 58 -34.98 16.39 3.50
C GLU A 58 -33.47 16.27 3.32
N ARG A 59 -32.98 15.08 2.93
CA ARG A 59 -31.56 14.85 2.61
C ARG A 59 -31.11 15.64 1.39
N SER A 60 -31.99 15.82 0.39
CA SER A 60 -31.72 16.59 -0.82
C SER A 60 -31.36 18.07 -0.52
N LYS A 61 -31.90 18.64 0.57
CA LYS A 61 -31.52 20.00 1.03
C LYS A 61 -30.02 20.12 1.31
N PHE A 62 -29.38 19.03 1.72
CA PHE A 62 -27.93 18.98 2.02
C PHE A 62 -27.09 18.53 0.84
N ASP A 63 -27.72 18.03 -0.23
CA ASP A 63 -27.07 17.67 -1.48
C ASP A 63 -26.75 18.89 -2.33
N TYR A 64 -27.02 20.10 -1.81
CA TYR A 64 -26.51 21.33 -2.38
C TYR A 64 -25.01 21.18 -2.55
N THR A 65 -24.62 21.04 -3.81
CA THR A 65 -23.26 21.26 -4.23
C THR A 65 -23.09 22.73 -3.92
N MET A 66 -22.52 23.04 -2.74
CA MET A 66 -22.02 24.38 -2.46
C MET A 66 -21.36 24.78 -3.77
N PRO A 67 -21.89 25.79 -4.51
CA PRO A 67 -21.15 26.34 -5.62
C PRO A 67 -19.82 26.60 -4.96
N SER A 68 -18.80 25.93 -5.47
CA SER A 68 -17.47 26.08 -4.95
C SER A 68 -17.24 27.55 -5.24
N LYS A 69 -17.62 28.43 -4.29
CA LYS A 69 -17.28 29.83 -4.28
C LYS A 69 -15.81 29.67 -4.41
N CYS A 70 -15.37 29.94 -5.64
CA CYS A 70 -14.00 29.99 -5.97
C CYS A 70 -13.41 30.71 -4.77
N ARG A 71 -12.36 30.14 -4.20
CA ARG A 71 -11.26 31.04 -3.90
C ARG A 71 -10.98 31.73 -5.23
N GLU A 72 -11.76 32.77 -5.57
CA GLU A 72 -11.23 33.97 -6.14
C GLU A 72 -10.17 34.34 -5.14
N ALA A 73 -8.98 33.82 -5.45
CA ALA A 73 -7.76 34.37 -4.98
C ALA A 73 -7.74 35.78 -5.58
N THR A 74 -8.46 36.71 -4.95
CA THR A 74 -7.98 38.06 -4.82
C THR A 74 -6.77 37.93 -3.90
N ALA A 75 -5.67 37.45 -4.47
CA ALA A 75 -4.36 37.69 -3.94
C ALA A 75 -4.22 39.21 -3.98
N PRO A 76 -3.98 39.89 -2.85
CA PRO A 76 -3.45 41.23 -2.89
C PRO A 76 -2.14 41.16 -3.69
N GLN A 77 -2.16 41.64 -4.93
CA GLN A 77 -0.97 42.23 -5.50
C GLN A 77 -0.66 43.42 -4.61
N ASP A 78 0.45 43.31 -3.87
CA ASP A 78 1.29 44.40 -3.36
C ASP A 78 1.88 43.98 -2.02
N ASN A 79 2.92 43.15 -2.09
CA ASN A 79 4.21 43.52 -1.57
C ASN A 79 5.26 42.52 -2.07
N ALA A 80 6.21 43.09 -2.80
CA ALA A 80 7.40 42.43 -3.28
C ALA A 80 8.35 42.13 -2.11
N ASP A 81 9.28 41.25 -2.41
CA ASP A 81 10.52 40.98 -1.70
C ASP A 81 10.56 39.89 -0.61
N MET A 82 11.52 38.98 -0.85
CA MET A 82 12.07 37.97 0.04
C MET A 82 11.25 36.71 0.34
N CYS A 83 11.07 35.87 -0.67
CA CYS A 83 11.62 34.50 -0.58
C CYS A 83 11.62 33.76 -1.92
N CYS A 84 12.81 33.32 -2.31
CA CYS A 84 13.16 32.66 -3.57
C CYS A 84 12.18 31.56 -4.02
N ASN A 85 11.26 31.94 -4.91
CA ASN A 85 10.72 31.02 -5.90
C ASN A 85 11.64 31.05 -7.12
N LYS A 86 12.58 30.10 -7.17
CA LYS A 86 13.36 29.82 -8.39
C LYS A 86 12.40 29.20 -9.41
N LYS A 87 11.60 30.06 -10.05
CA LYS A 87 10.81 29.78 -11.25
C LYS A 87 11.76 29.13 -12.24
N MET A 88 11.67 27.81 -12.36
CA MET A 88 12.20 27.11 -13.52
C MET A 88 11.41 27.65 -14.72
N LYS A 89 12.04 28.56 -15.48
CA LYS A 89 11.61 28.90 -16.84
C LYS A 89 11.37 27.57 -17.55
N ARG A 90 10.11 27.25 -17.82
CA ARG A 90 9.75 26.23 -18.81
C ARG A 90 10.30 26.76 -20.13
N LYS A 91 11.52 26.34 -20.48
CA LYS A 91 12.06 26.51 -21.82
C LYS A 91 11.02 25.92 -22.76
N SER A 92 10.52 26.78 -23.64
CA SER A 92 9.75 26.42 -24.81
C SER A 92 10.38 25.21 -25.48
N ALA A 93 9.53 24.30 -25.95
CA ALA A 93 9.95 23.11 -26.65
C ALA A 93 10.78 23.53 -27.88
N CYS A 94 12.11 23.45 -27.78
CA CYS A 94 12.94 23.35 -28.95
C CYS A 94 12.48 22.09 -29.69
N ALA A 95 11.96 22.28 -30.90
CA ALA A 95 11.81 21.25 -31.90
C ALA A 95 13.21 20.71 -32.24
N MET A 96 13.73 19.82 -31.38
CA MET A 96 14.89 19.00 -31.68
C MET A 96 14.44 18.07 -32.81
N LYS A 97 14.77 18.46 -34.05
CA LYS A 97 14.86 17.55 -35.19
C LYS A 97 15.61 16.31 -34.68
N ARG A 98 14.90 15.20 -34.52
CA ARG A 98 15.51 13.92 -34.14
C ARG A 98 16.63 13.67 -35.16
N PRO A 99 17.91 13.61 -34.77
CA PRO A 99 18.90 13.05 -35.67
C PRO A 99 18.42 11.63 -35.94
N SER A 100 18.27 11.30 -37.23
CA SER A 100 17.94 9.97 -37.67
C SER A 100 18.92 9.01 -37.01
N CYS A 101 18.42 8.14 -36.13
CA CYS A 101 19.25 7.11 -35.54
C CYS A 101 19.89 6.33 -36.70
N PRO A 102 21.24 6.26 -36.80
CA PRO A 102 21.87 5.39 -37.77
C PRO A 102 21.37 3.98 -37.49
N LYS A 103 20.81 3.33 -38.51
CA LYS A 103 20.36 1.93 -38.46
C LYS A 103 21.54 1.09 -37.96
N LYS A 104 21.53 0.74 -36.66
CA LYS A 104 22.50 -0.20 -36.09
C LYS A 104 22.38 -1.50 -36.87
N ARG A 105 23.40 -1.79 -37.67
CA ARG A 105 23.58 -3.07 -38.34
C ARG A 105 23.49 -4.15 -37.27
N LYS A 106 22.69 -5.19 -37.55
CA LYS A 106 22.54 -6.38 -36.70
C LYS A 106 23.93 -6.89 -36.29
N PRO A 107 24.22 -7.16 -35.01
CA PRO A 107 25.39 -7.93 -34.66
C PRO A 107 25.22 -9.33 -35.29
N ARG A 108 26.14 -9.67 -36.19
CA ARG A 108 26.31 -11.04 -36.69
C ARG A 108 26.82 -11.89 -35.51
N GLY A 109 26.22 -13.05 -35.32
CA GLY A 109 26.81 -14.20 -34.64
C GLY A 109 26.99 -14.09 -33.12
N CYS A 110 25.94 -14.41 -32.35
CA CYS A 110 26.19 -15.07 -31.07
C CYS A 110 26.51 -16.55 -31.38
N PRO A 111 27.61 -17.13 -30.85
CA PRO A 111 27.85 -18.55 -30.95
C PRO A 111 26.69 -19.30 -30.29
N ARG A 112 26.17 -20.30 -31.02
CA ARG A 112 25.07 -21.18 -30.58
C ARG A 112 25.46 -21.79 -29.23
N LYS A 113 24.70 -21.51 -28.18
CA LYS A 113 24.75 -22.29 -26.95
C LYS A 113 24.40 -23.75 -27.29
N PRO A 114 25.10 -24.75 -26.74
CA PRO A 114 24.71 -26.15 -26.91
C PRO A 114 23.29 -26.34 -26.37
N ALA A 115 22.50 -27.07 -27.15
CA ALA A 115 21.10 -27.36 -26.87
C ALA A 115 20.97 -28.03 -25.49
N CYS A 116 20.20 -27.40 -24.60
CA CYS A 116 19.72 -28.10 -23.41
C CYS A 116 18.90 -29.31 -23.87
N PRO A 117 19.18 -30.53 -23.38
CA PRO A 117 18.46 -31.72 -23.81
C PRO A 117 16.98 -31.55 -23.51
N MET A 118 16.18 -31.64 -24.57
CA MET A 118 14.73 -31.61 -24.52
C MET A 118 14.25 -32.60 -23.47
N ARG A 119 13.60 -32.07 -22.42
CA ARG A 119 12.90 -32.85 -21.42
C ARG A 119 11.73 -33.53 -22.12
N LYS A 120 11.95 -34.76 -22.57
CA LYS A 120 11.00 -35.63 -23.27
C LYS A 120 9.67 -35.66 -22.48
N LYS A 121 8.66 -34.93 -22.95
CA LYS A 121 7.26 -35.17 -22.56
C LYS A 121 6.86 -36.52 -23.14
N LYS A 122 7.06 -37.60 -22.38
CA LYS A 122 6.45 -38.90 -22.68
C LYS A 122 4.94 -38.76 -22.54
N LYS A 123 4.25 -38.66 -23.68
CA LYS A 123 2.84 -39.02 -23.79
C LYS A 123 2.69 -40.47 -23.30
N ARG A 124 1.78 -40.70 -22.35
CA ARG A 124 1.27 -42.04 -22.05
C ARG A 124 -0.23 -42.00 -22.24
N ALA A 125 -0.66 -42.36 -23.44
CA ALA A 125 -1.97 -42.97 -23.63
C ALA A 125 -1.76 -44.48 -23.48
N CYS A 126 -2.44 -45.09 -22.52
CA CYS A 126 -3.10 -46.37 -22.69
C CYS A 126 -3.87 -46.71 -21.40
N ALA A 127 -5.19 -46.72 -21.52
CA ALA A 127 -6.04 -47.46 -20.62
C ALA A 127 -5.70 -48.96 -20.73
N LYS A 128 -5.56 -49.66 -19.59
CA LYS A 128 -5.89 -51.09 -19.46
C LYS A 128 -5.94 -51.50 -17.99
N LYS A 129 -7.16 -51.89 -17.60
CA LYS A 129 -7.64 -52.88 -16.62
C LYS A 129 -6.90 -53.06 -15.28
N ARG A 130 -7.70 -52.91 -14.22
CA ARG A 130 -7.48 -53.25 -12.81
C ARG A 130 -7.00 -54.71 -12.64
N LYS A 131 -6.12 -54.95 -11.67
CA LYS A 131 -6.02 -56.19 -10.89
C LYS A 131 -5.96 -55.84 -9.40
N PRO A 132 -6.56 -56.65 -8.50
CA PRO A 132 -6.65 -56.35 -7.07
C PRO A 132 -5.32 -56.60 -6.33
N ALA A 133 -5.29 -56.05 -5.11
CA ALA A 133 -4.12 -55.82 -4.27
C ALA A 133 -3.32 -57.08 -3.88
N CYS A 134 -2.02 -56.89 -3.66
CA CYS A 134 -1.23 -57.70 -2.74
C CYS A 134 -0.63 -56.76 -1.67
N PRO A 135 -0.88 -56.98 -0.36
CA PRO A 135 -0.36 -56.14 0.70
C PRO A 135 1.14 -56.39 0.88
N LYS A 136 1.98 -55.50 0.33
CA LYS A 136 3.43 -55.55 0.60
C LYS A 136 3.69 -55.16 2.05
N LYS A 137 4.02 -56.15 2.88
CA LYS A 137 4.55 -55.98 4.24
C LYS A 137 5.70 -54.96 4.22
N ARG A 138 5.48 -53.80 4.81
CA ARG A 138 6.50 -52.73 4.93
C ARG A 138 7.55 -53.21 5.92
N LYS A 139 8.81 -53.34 5.47
CA LYS A 139 9.96 -53.57 6.36
C LYS A 139 10.02 -52.43 7.40
N PRO A 140 10.26 -52.72 8.69
CA PRO A 140 10.40 -51.67 9.70
C PRO A 140 11.65 -50.85 9.40
N ALA A 141 11.46 -49.55 9.13
CA ALA A 141 12.56 -48.62 8.94
C ALA A 141 13.40 -48.57 10.22
N CYS A 142 14.68 -48.90 10.11
CA CYS A 142 15.64 -48.83 11.20
C CYS A 142 15.57 -47.46 11.89
N ARG A 143 15.24 -47.46 13.20
CA ARG A 143 15.25 -46.27 14.06
C ARG A 143 16.68 -45.70 14.09
N LYS A 144 16.93 -44.65 13.31
CA LYS A 144 18.17 -43.86 13.43
C LYS A 144 18.24 -43.33 14.86
N LYS A 145 19.20 -43.80 15.64
CA LYS A 145 19.49 -43.32 17.01
C LYS A 145 19.67 -41.80 16.95
N ARG A 146 18.72 -41.06 17.53
CA ARG A 146 18.78 -39.59 17.63
C ARG A 146 20.01 -39.26 18.46
N LYS A 147 21.00 -38.61 17.87
CA LYS A 147 22.11 -38.01 18.61
C LYS A 147 21.49 -37.15 19.71
N THR A 148 21.78 -37.48 20.96
CA THR A 148 21.33 -36.75 22.15
C THR A 148 21.71 -35.28 21.96
N CYS A 149 20.69 -34.43 21.88
CA CYS A 149 20.86 -32.99 21.77
C CYS A 149 21.53 -32.51 23.06
N ARG A 150 22.85 -32.26 23.04
CA ARG A 150 23.52 -31.57 24.14
C ARG A 150 22.76 -30.28 24.44
N PRO A 151 22.32 -30.03 25.69
CA PRO A 151 21.66 -28.78 26.04
C PRO A 151 22.65 -27.64 25.84
N LYS A 152 22.32 -26.76 24.87
CA LYS A 152 23.09 -25.54 24.63
C LYS A 152 23.04 -24.69 25.90
N ARG A 153 24.16 -24.60 26.63
CA ARG A 153 24.36 -23.69 27.75
C ARG A 153 23.89 -22.29 27.34
N ARG A 154 22.75 -21.84 27.88
CA ARG A 154 22.24 -20.49 27.68
C ARG A 154 22.97 -19.61 28.70
N ASN A 155 23.93 -18.81 28.24
CA ASN A 155 24.61 -17.83 29.08
C ASN A 155 23.55 -16.87 29.69
N PRO A 156 23.39 -16.81 31.02
CA PRO A 156 22.34 -16.04 31.68
C PRO A 156 22.56 -14.52 31.66
N CYS A 157 23.69 -14.02 31.16
CA CYS A 157 24.03 -12.59 31.22
C CYS A 157 23.82 -11.79 29.92
N ALA A 158 23.28 -12.38 28.84
CA ALA A 158 22.95 -11.59 27.65
C ALA A 158 21.62 -10.85 27.88
N LYS A 159 21.69 -9.65 28.49
CA LYS A 159 20.57 -8.68 28.51
C LYS A 159 19.99 -8.63 27.11
N LYS A 160 18.76 -9.16 26.94
CA LYS A 160 18.11 -9.27 25.63
C LYS A 160 17.86 -7.86 25.13
N ARG A 161 18.83 -7.28 24.39
CA ARG A 161 18.61 -6.07 23.61
C ARG A 161 17.33 -6.28 22.82
N VAL A 162 16.34 -5.44 23.06
CA VAL A 162 15.05 -5.49 22.36
C VAL A 162 15.39 -5.45 20.88
N LYS A 163 15.22 -6.59 20.23
CA LYS A 163 15.65 -6.76 18.84
C LYS A 163 14.65 -5.97 18.01
N CYS A 164 15.07 -4.80 17.53
CA CYS A 164 14.29 -4.02 16.59
C CYS A 164 13.73 -4.94 15.51
N SER A 165 12.42 -4.89 15.29
CA SER A 165 11.78 -5.72 14.26
C SER A 165 12.49 -5.50 12.93
N LYS A 166 12.74 -6.58 12.18
CA LYS A 166 13.44 -6.49 10.89
C LYS A 166 12.69 -5.47 10.01
N PRO A 167 13.36 -4.42 9.53
CA PRO A 167 12.70 -3.42 8.72
C PRO A 167 12.23 -4.06 7.41
N GLY A 168 10.99 -3.78 7.01
CA GLY A 168 10.41 -4.29 5.77
C GLY A 168 11.18 -3.86 4.50
N PRO A 169 10.77 -4.33 3.32
CA PRO A 169 11.41 -4.01 2.04
C PRO A 169 11.43 -2.51 1.73
N VAL A 170 12.30 -2.08 0.80
CA VAL A 170 12.39 -0.65 0.40
C VAL A 170 11.14 -0.32 -0.40
N MET A 171 10.46 0.75 -0.01
CA MET A 171 9.20 1.16 -0.63
C MET A 171 9.43 2.26 -1.67
N ASN A 172 8.47 2.42 -2.58
CA ASN A 172 8.49 3.51 -3.58
C ASN A 172 8.04 4.88 -3.00
N ASN A 173 8.03 5.04 -1.68
CA ASN A 173 7.68 6.30 -1.03
C ASN A 173 8.85 6.76 -0.15
N GLY A 174 9.33 7.99 -0.38
CA GLY A 174 10.45 8.58 0.37
C GLY A 174 10.16 8.67 1.88
N TYR A 175 8.94 9.06 2.25
CA TYR A 175 8.54 9.16 3.65
C TYR A 175 8.60 7.79 4.36
N LEU A 176 8.09 6.73 3.72
CA LEU A 176 8.10 5.39 4.32
C LEU A 176 9.54 4.85 4.48
N ASN A 177 10.43 5.17 3.54
CA ASN A 177 11.85 4.85 3.68
C ASN A 177 12.51 5.63 4.83
N PHE A 178 12.10 6.88 5.07
CA PHE A 178 12.52 7.64 6.23
C PHE A 178 12.03 7.02 7.54
N VAL A 179 10.73 6.74 7.67
CA VAL A 179 10.15 6.07 8.84
C VAL A 179 10.89 4.77 9.14
N ARG A 180 11.28 4.01 8.11
CA ARG A 180 12.07 2.79 8.27
C ARG A 180 13.45 3.05 8.87
N SER A 181 14.13 4.13 8.47
CA SER A 181 15.40 4.53 9.09
C SER A 181 15.22 5.10 10.50
N PHE A 182 14.11 5.80 10.74
CA PHE A 182 13.73 6.34 12.04
C PHE A 182 13.47 5.22 13.06
N ARG A 183 12.76 4.17 12.65
CA ARG A 183 12.51 2.96 13.47
C ARG A 183 13.77 2.28 13.95
N LYS A 184 14.87 2.32 13.18
CA LYS A 184 16.14 1.72 13.58
C LYS A 184 16.82 2.47 14.73
N LYS A 185 16.53 3.77 14.86
CA LYS A 185 17.08 4.63 15.92
C LYS A 185 16.19 4.64 17.16
N HIS A 186 14.89 4.42 16.98
CA HIS A 186 13.88 4.51 18.04
C HIS A 186 13.08 3.20 18.13
N CYS A 187 13.73 2.11 18.54
CA CYS A 187 13.07 0.80 18.62
C CYS A 187 12.19 0.61 19.85
N ASP A 188 12.38 1.43 20.87
CA ASP A 188 11.71 1.32 22.16
C ASP A 188 10.34 2.03 22.18
N LEU A 189 10.02 2.80 21.13
CA LEU A 189 8.76 3.53 21.03
C LEU A 189 7.62 2.64 20.54
N LYS A 190 6.41 2.90 21.07
CA LYS A 190 5.19 2.30 20.55
C LYS A 190 4.97 2.70 19.08
N PRO A 191 4.43 1.81 18.23
CA PRO A 191 4.26 2.10 16.80
C PRO A 191 3.51 3.42 16.49
N GLN A 192 2.48 3.75 17.27
CA GLN A 192 1.70 4.98 17.09
C GLN A 192 2.52 6.24 17.39
N GLU A 193 3.24 6.27 18.51
CA GLU A 193 4.12 7.39 18.90
C GLU A 193 5.26 7.56 17.91
N LEU A 194 5.84 6.44 17.47
CA LEU A 194 6.88 6.42 16.48
C LEU A 194 6.44 7.10 15.17
N ILE A 195 5.23 6.79 14.69
CA ILE A 195 4.68 7.41 13.46
C ILE A 195 4.46 8.91 13.67
N LYS A 196 3.91 9.32 14.82
CA LYS A 196 3.71 10.75 15.15
C LYS A 196 5.04 11.51 15.18
N MET A 197 6.05 10.98 15.86
CA MET A 197 7.38 11.59 15.93
C MET A 197 8.10 11.58 14.57
N ALA A 198 7.99 10.50 13.81
CA ALA A 198 8.57 10.42 12.47
C ALA A 198 7.92 11.43 11.52
N ALA A 199 6.61 11.65 11.59
CA ALA A 199 5.92 12.67 10.79
C ALA A 199 6.46 14.07 11.11
N ARG A 200 6.59 14.43 12.39
CA ARG A 200 7.18 15.70 12.82
C ARG A 200 8.62 15.86 12.34
N ALA A 201 9.46 14.85 12.57
CA ALA A 201 10.85 14.84 12.15
C ALA A 201 11.01 14.90 10.62
N TRP A 202 10.08 14.33 9.86
CA TRP A 202 10.06 14.44 8.40
C TRP A 202 9.73 15.86 7.95
N CYS A 203 8.74 16.52 8.56
CA CYS A 203 8.40 17.91 8.25
C CYS A 203 9.59 18.84 8.52
N SER A 204 10.28 18.67 9.65
CA SER A 204 11.47 19.44 10.03
C SER A 204 12.74 19.10 9.24
N LEU A 205 12.74 18.05 8.41
CA LEU A 205 13.90 17.64 7.65
C LEU A 205 14.15 18.61 6.47
N PRO A 206 15.38 19.09 6.23
CA PRO A 206 15.69 19.89 5.05
C PRO A 206 15.50 19.08 3.76
N GLU A 207 15.20 19.79 2.68
CA GLU A 207 14.80 19.21 1.40
C GLU A 207 15.88 18.30 0.79
N ASP A 208 17.15 18.65 0.97
CA ASP A 208 18.30 17.84 0.49
C ASP A 208 18.34 16.46 1.15
N LYS A 209 18.04 16.39 2.46
CA LYS A 209 17.96 15.12 3.18
C LYS A 209 16.73 14.32 2.75
N LYS A 210 15.59 14.98 2.46
CA LYS A 210 14.40 14.31 1.91
C LYS A 210 14.69 13.73 0.53
N ASP A 211 15.49 14.40 -0.29
CA ASP A 211 15.82 13.94 -1.64
C ASP A 211 16.58 12.61 -1.65
N ARG A 212 17.47 12.39 -0.68
CA ARG A 212 18.13 11.09 -0.48
C ARG A 212 17.12 9.95 -0.37
N TYR A 213 16.02 10.14 0.37
CA TYR A 213 14.98 9.13 0.53
C TYR A 213 14.09 8.97 -0.70
N ARG A 214 13.84 10.06 -1.45
CA ARG A 214 13.16 10.00 -2.76
C ARG A 214 13.97 9.21 -3.78
N ARG A 215 15.28 9.43 -3.87
CA ARG A 215 16.15 8.67 -4.79
C ARG A 215 16.15 7.17 -4.47
N MET A 216 16.08 6.79 -3.20
CA MET A 216 15.93 5.38 -2.80
C MET A 216 14.63 4.76 -3.34
N ALA A 217 13.53 5.51 -3.29
CA ALA A 217 12.26 5.07 -3.88
C ALA A 217 12.36 4.90 -5.41
N CYS A 218 12.99 5.86 -6.10
CA CYS A 218 13.18 5.80 -7.56
C CYS A 218 14.03 4.60 -8.03
N LYS A 219 14.98 4.13 -7.22
CA LYS A 219 15.78 2.94 -7.56
C LYS A 219 14.92 1.67 -7.64
N VAL A 220 13.97 1.52 -6.72
CA VAL A 220 13.06 0.36 -6.67
C VAL A 220 12.14 0.32 -7.90
N SER A 221 11.61 1.47 -8.32
CA SER A 221 10.68 1.52 -9.46
C SER A 221 11.39 1.27 -10.80
N LYS A 222 12.62 1.75 -10.97
CA LYS A 222 13.40 1.58 -12.20
C LYS A 222 13.88 0.14 -12.41
N SER A 223 14.27 -0.58 -11.34
CA SER A 223 14.78 -1.95 -11.48
C SER A 223 13.69 -3.00 -11.71
N CYS A 224 12.47 -2.78 -11.20
CA CYS A 224 11.40 -3.78 -11.26
C CYS A 224 10.46 -3.63 -12.45
N ARG A 225 10.16 -2.40 -12.91
CA ARG A 225 9.26 -2.19 -14.06
C ARG A 225 9.85 -2.65 -15.39
N HIS A 226 11.17 -2.62 -15.56
CA HIS A 226 11.80 -3.02 -16.83
C HIS A 226 11.79 -4.52 -17.09
N LYS A 227 11.70 -5.36 -16.05
CA LYS A 227 11.63 -6.83 -16.22
C LYS A 227 10.20 -7.31 -16.53
N HIS A 228 9.18 -6.69 -15.93
CA HIS A 228 7.80 -7.13 -16.13
C HIS A 228 7.19 -6.68 -17.48
N ARG A 229 7.71 -5.61 -18.09
CA ARG A 229 7.23 -5.14 -19.40
C ARG A 229 7.70 -5.96 -20.60
N ARG A 230 8.67 -6.87 -20.44
CA ARG A 230 9.16 -7.73 -21.54
C ARG A 230 8.33 -8.99 -21.79
N VAL A 231 7.32 -9.26 -20.95
CA VAL A 231 6.54 -10.51 -21.02
C VAL A 231 5.22 -10.33 -21.81
N CYS A 232 4.83 -9.11 -22.19
CA CYS A 232 3.56 -8.84 -22.88
C CYS A 232 3.72 -8.17 -24.26
N THR A 233 4.76 -8.52 -25.01
CA THR A 233 4.81 -8.25 -26.46
C THR A 233 5.05 -9.57 -27.19
N GLY A 234 4.07 -10.46 -27.10
CA GLY A 234 3.93 -11.57 -28.04
C GLY A 234 3.20 -11.05 -29.27
N LYS A 235 3.88 -11.13 -30.42
CA LYS A 235 3.26 -11.08 -31.75
C LYS A 235 2.49 -12.37 -31.98
#